data_AF-A0A1G0DVB2-F1
#
_entry.id   AF-A0A1G0DVB2-F1
#
_cell.length_a   1.000
_cell.length_b   1.000
_cell.length_c   1.000
_cell.angle_alpha   90.00
_cell.angle_beta   90.00
_cell.angle_gamma   90.00
#
_symmetry.space_group_name_H-M   'P 1'
#
loop_
_entity.id
_entity.type
_entity.pdbx_description
1 polymer ?
#
loop_
_entity_poly.entity_id
_entity_poly.type
_entity_poly.pdbx_seq_one_letter_code
_entity_poly.pdbx_strand_id
1 'polypeptide(L)'
;MHHKKYLTGKAPWEYPFELCETLCKGCHAEEHGEIRPSSEWEYVGEDDLGGLYGACDRCNTAIRYVFFVQHKNWEPMAVGTVCCDDLTGTKIASDKRKYDERLTRFIKSPRWTEEERRHLIEQKHIEIEIVPAIGGYRINMNSVKGKKIYPALNDAKTMVFDFIESGKADDFFKSKSDEPA
;
A
#
# COMPACT_ATOMS: atom_id res chain seq x y z
N MET A 1 4.37 -36.65 11.83
CA MET A 1 3.21 -37.11 11.02
C MET A 1 2.05 -36.23 11.43
N HIS A 2 1.48 -35.48 10.48
CA HIS A 2 0.28 -34.68 10.63
C HIS A 2 -0.91 -35.47 10.09
N HIS A 3 -2.06 -35.42 10.76
CA HIS A 3 -3.29 -36.01 10.27
C HIS A 3 -4.18 -34.90 9.71
N LYS A 4 -4.44 -34.91 8.40
CA LYS A 4 -5.25 -33.89 7.71
C LYS A 4 -6.70 -33.85 8.20
N LYS A 5 -7.19 -34.98 8.75
CA LYS A 5 -8.52 -35.13 9.33
C LYS A 5 -8.45 -36.14 10.46
N TYR A 6 -9.01 -35.81 11.61
CA TYR A 6 -9.14 -36.75 12.72
C TYR A 6 -10.35 -37.68 12.52
N LEU A 7 -10.12 -38.99 12.65
CA LEU A 7 -11.14 -40.04 12.60
C LEU A 7 -11.43 -40.53 14.02
N THR A 8 -12.67 -40.42 14.46
CA THR A 8 -13.10 -40.84 15.81
C THR A 8 -12.85 -42.33 16.03
N GLY A 9 -12.23 -42.69 17.15
CA GLY A 9 -12.00 -44.08 17.56
C GLY A 9 -10.86 -44.78 16.82
N LYS A 10 -10.04 -44.06 16.05
CA LYS A 10 -8.86 -44.60 15.36
C LYS A 10 -7.58 -44.25 16.08
N ALA A 11 -6.71 -45.24 16.27
CA ALA A 11 -5.34 -45.04 16.73
C ALA A 11 -4.47 -44.43 15.61
N PRO A 12 -3.36 -43.74 15.94
CA PRO A 12 -2.55 -43.01 14.95
C PRO A 12 -2.00 -43.86 13.79
N TRP A 13 -1.70 -45.14 14.00
CA TRP A 13 -1.22 -46.06 12.95
C TRP A 13 -2.36 -46.65 12.09
N GLU A 14 -3.62 -46.39 12.43
CA GLU A 14 -4.78 -46.88 11.69
C GLU A 14 -5.29 -45.88 10.62
N TYR A 15 -4.63 -44.73 10.49
CA TYR A 15 -5.02 -43.71 9.53
C TYR A 15 -4.55 -44.09 8.12
N PRO A 16 -5.44 -43.99 7.10
CA PRO A 16 -5.04 -44.12 5.70
C PRO A 16 -3.94 -43.13 5.33
N PHE A 17 -2.98 -43.55 4.52
CA PHE A 17 -1.85 -42.70 4.12
C PHE A 17 -2.30 -41.41 3.42
N GLU A 18 -3.44 -41.44 2.73
CA GLU A 18 -4.02 -40.28 2.05
C GLU A 18 -4.45 -39.17 3.03
N LEU A 19 -4.72 -39.52 4.29
CA LEU A 19 -5.06 -38.60 5.38
C LEU A 19 -3.83 -38.20 6.21
N CYS A 20 -2.65 -38.72 5.87
CA CYS A 20 -1.41 -38.43 6.57
C CYS A 20 -0.52 -37.52 5.73
N GLU A 21 0.15 -36.59 6.40
CA GLU A 21 1.17 -35.73 5.80
C GLU A 21 2.42 -35.72 6.66
N THR A 22 3.58 -35.61 6.02
CA THR A 22 4.85 -35.51 6.75
C THR A 22 5.28 -34.05 6.80
N LEU A 23 5.00 -33.42 7.94
CA LEU A 23 5.50 -32.08 8.26
C LEU A 23 6.71 -32.16 9.20
N CYS A 24 7.60 -31.16 9.12
CA CYS A 24 8.65 -30.99 10.13
C CYS A 24 8.01 -30.56 11.47
N LYS A 25 8.78 -30.61 12.57
CA LYS A 25 8.27 -30.22 13.90
C LYS A 25 7.72 -28.79 13.91
N GLY A 26 8.36 -27.86 13.20
CA GLY A 26 7.94 -26.47 13.09
C GLY A 26 6.61 -26.34 12.37
N CYS A 27 6.51 -26.78 11.11
CA CYS A 27 5.27 -26.72 10.34
C CYS A 27 4.12 -27.48 11.01
N HIS A 28 4.41 -28.58 11.72
CA HIS A 28 3.40 -29.28 12.50
C HIS A 28 2.84 -28.41 13.64
N ALA A 29 3.70 -27.69 14.35
CA ALA A 29 3.28 -26.78 15.42
C ALA A 29 2.54 -25.55 14.86
N GLU A 30 2.93 -25.04 13.68
CA GLU A 30 2.19 -23.95 12.98
C GLU A 30 0.75 -24.39 12.64
N GLU A 31 0.57 -25.59 12.07
CA GLU A 31 -0.76 -26.12 11.73
C GLU A 31 -1.70 -26.25 12.93
N HIS A 32 -1.15 -26.58 14.11
CA HIS A 32 -1.94 -26.65 15.34
C HIS A 32 -2.03 -25.32 16.10
N GLY A 33 -1.50 -24.23 15.54
CA GLY A 33 -1.52 -22.91 16.19
C GLY A 33 -0.70 -22.86 17.48
N GLU A 34 0.29 -23.75 17.66
CA GLU A 34 1.22 -23.71 18.78
C GLU A 34 2.30 -22.64 18.60
N ILE A 35 2.65 -22.35 17.34
CA ILE A 35 3.61 -21.30 16.97
C ILE A 35 3.09 -20.45 15.81
N ARG A 36 3.53 -19.19 15.78
CA ARG A 36 3.09 -18.22 14.77
C ARG A 36 3.48 -18.67 13.36
N PRO A 37 2.54 -18.74 12.42
CA PRO A 37 2.82 -19.02 11.01
C PRO A 37 3.82 -18.04 10.40
N SER A 38 4.76 -18.57 9.62
CA SER A 38 5.78 -17.77 8.95
C SER A 38 5.33 -17.08 7.66
N SER A 39 4.21 -17.50 7.06
CA SER A 39 3.66 -17.00 5.79
C SER A 39 2.13 -17.07 5.75
N GLU A 40 1.53 -16.79 4.58
CA GLU A 40 0.07 -16.84 4.33
C GLU A 40 -0.75 -15.82 5.12
N TRP A 41 -0.11 -14.70 5.49
CA TRP A 41 -0.81 -13.59 6.12
C TRP A 41 -1.45 -12.70 5.08
N GLU A 42 -2.61 -12.16 5.41
CA GLU A 42 -3.33 -11.19 4.59
C GLU A 42 -3.16 -9.79 5.20
N TYR A 43 -2.91 -8.81 4.34
CA TYR A 43 -2.93 -7.40 4.73
C TYR A 43 -4.38 -6.90 4.86
N VAL A 44 -4.68 -6.22 5.96
CA VAL A 44 -6.03 -5.73 6.29
C VAL A 44 -6.11 -4.22 6.25
N GLY A 45 -5.06 -3.52 6.71
CA GLY A 45 -5.07 -2.08 6.81
C GLY A 45 -3.80 -1.53 7.43
N GLU A 46 -3.73 -0.22 7.60
CA GLU A 46 -2.55 0.48 8.11
C GLU A 46 -2.92 1.68 8.98
N ASP A 47 -1.94 2.16 9.75
CA ASP A 47 -2.03 3.40 10.52
C ASP A 47 -0.65 4.09 10.63
N ASP A 48 -0.66 5.42 10.81
CA ASP A 48 0.53 6.24 11.12
C ASP A 48 0.42 6.81 12.53
N LEU A 49 1.20 6.24 13.45
CA LEU A 49 1.23 6.68 14.85
C LEU A 49 1.87 8.07 15.05
N GLY A 50 2.43 8.68 13.99
CA GLY A 50 3.07 9.99 14.03
C GLY A 50 4.48 10.00 14.63
N GLY A 51 4.89 8.92 15.30
CA GLY A 51 6.22 8.71 15.89
C GLY A 51 6.48 7.23 16.16
N LEU A 52 7.67 6.88 16.65
CA LEU A 52 8.03 5.50 17.01
C LEU A 52 7.35 5.06 18.32
N TYR A 53 6.02 5.02 18.31
CA TYR A 53 5.20 4.76 19.49
C TYR A 53 4.60 3.34 19.53
N GLY A 54 4.66 2.62 18.40
CA GLY A 54 4.21 1.24 18.32
C GLY A 54 5.36 0.26 18.56
N ALA A 55 5.03 -0.99 18.83
CA ALA A 55 5.96 -2.11 18.82
C ALA A 55 5.47 -3.14 17.80
N CYS A 56 6.38 -3.69 17.00
CA CYS A 56 6.01 -4.73 16.03
C CYS A 56 5.75 -6.06 16.75
N ASP A 57 4.55 -6.63 16.60
CA ASP A 57 4.18 -7.89 17.24
C ASP A 57 5.05 -9.09 16.81
N ARG A 58 5.74 -8.98 15.67
CA ARG A 58 6.62 -10.03 15.17
C ARG A 58 8.01 -10.01 15.80
N CYS A 59 8.64 -8.84 15.87
CA CYS A 59 10.07 -8.68 16.21
C CYS A 59 10.34 -7.69 17.35
N ASN A 60 9.30 -7.08 17.92
CA ASN A 60 9.34 -6.11 19.00
C ASN A 60 10.09 -4.80 18.72
N THR A 61 10.51 -4.58 17.47
CA THR A 61 11.10 -3.31 17.03
C THR A 61 10.08 -2.18 17.16
N ALA A 62 10.51 -1.02 17.67
CA ALA A 62 9.67 0.18 17.72
C ALA A 62 9.32 0.64 16.30
N ILE A 63 8.03 0.93 16.05
CA ILE A 63 7.50 1.29 14.73
C ILE A 63 6.62 2.53 14.80
N ARG A 64 6.62 3.27 13.69
CA ARG A 64 5.71 4.40 13.46
C ARG A 64 4.54 4.01 12.58
N TYR A 65 4.85 3.33 11.48
CA TYR A 65 3.87 2.86 10.51
C TYR A 65 3.49 1.44 10.86
N VAL A 66 2.21 1.26 11.15
CA VAL A 66 1.62 -0.01 11.57
C VAL A 66 0.87 -0.58 10.38
N PHE A 67 1.10 -1.85 10.11
CA PHE A 67 0.37 -2.63 9.12
C PHE A 67 -0.33 -3.77 9.86
N PHE A 68 -1.65 -3.83 9.73
CA PHE A 68 -2.47 -4.87 10.31
C PHE A 68 -2.52 -6.06 9.36
N VAL A 69 -2.16 -7.23 9.88
CA VAL A 69 -2.17 -8.50 9.16
C VAL A 69 -3.00 -9.54 9.90
N GLN A 70 -3.64 -10.43 9.15
CA GLN A 70 -4.45 -11.52 9.68
C GLN A 70 -4.02 -12.86 9.10
N HIS A 71 -4.19 -13.94 9.86
CA HIS A 71 -3.99 -15.30 9.41
C HIS A 71 -5.15 -16.16 9.92
N LYS A 72 -5.57 -17.15 9.13
CA LYS A 72 -6.74 -17.99 9.45
C LYS A 72 -6.62 -18.71 10.81
N ASN A 73 -5.41 -19.11 11.16
CA ASN A 73 -5.10 -19.91 12.35
C ASN A 73 -4.28 -19.15 13.41
N TRP A 74 -4.24 -17.81 13.36
CA TRP A 74 -3.52 -17.00 14.34
C TRP A 74 -4.25 -15.68 14.64
N GLU A 75 -4.03 -15.14 15.83
CA GLU A 75 -4.57 -13.83 16.20
C GLU A 75 -4.06 -12.72 15.26
N PRO A 76 -4.86 -11.68 14.97
CA PRO A 76 -4.41 -10.54 14.18
C PRO A 76 -3.17 -9.88 14.79
N MET A 77 -2.30 -9.34 13.95
CA MET A 77 -1.05 -8.71 14.36
C MET A 77 -0.89 -7.31 13.77
N ALA A 78 -0.30 -6.42 14.56
CA ALA A 78 0.20 -5.11 14.17
C ALA A 78 1.72 -5.20 13.95
N VAL A 79 2.17 -5.01 12.70
CA VAL A 79 3.58 -5.19 12.33
C VAL A 79 4.15 -3.99 11.59
N GLY A 80 5.49 -3.87 11.60
CA GLY A 80 6.19 -2.88 10.79
C GLY A 80 6.29 -3.29 9.32
N THR A 81 6.73 -2.35 8.48
CA THR A 81 6.82 -2.49 7.01
C THR A 81 7.49 -3.78 6.56
N VAL A 82 8.71 -4.07 7.05
CA VAL A 82 9.47 -5.27 6.65
C VAL A 82 8.74 -6.54 7.06
N CYS A 83 8.24 -6.58 8.30
CA CYS A 83 7.52 -7.76 8.79
C CYS A 83 6.20 -8.00 8.06
N CYS A 84 5.49 -6.95 7.63
CA CYS A 84 4.29 -7.07 6.80
C CYS A 84 4.62 -7.70 5.44
N ASP A 85 5.62 -7.18 4.75
CA ASP A 85 6.05 -7.70 3.44
C ASP A 85 6.49 -9.17 3.55
N ASP A 86 7.28 -9.51 4.58
CA ASP A 86 7.73 -10.88 4.83
C ASP A 86 6.58 -11.85 5.16
N LEU A 87 5.61 -11.43 5.99
CA LEU A 87 4.49 -12.29 6.40
C LEU A 87 3.49 -12.51 5.26
N THR A 88 3.24 -11.48 4.47
CA THR A 88 2.32 -11.54 3.33
C THR A 88 2.97 -12.12 2.07
N GLY A 89 4.30 -12.15 2.01
CA GLY A 89 5.04 -12.50 0.80
C GLY A 89 4.91 -11.45 -0.31
N THR A 90 4.54 -10.21 0.03
CA THR A 90 4.31 -9.12 -0.94
C THR A 90 5.21 -7.92 -0.65
N LYS A 91 5.07 -6.84 -1.42
CA LYS A 91 5.70 -5.52 -1.14
C LYS A 91 4.69 -4.45 -0.76
N ILE A 92 3.49 -4.86 -0.36
CA ILE A 92 2.36 -3.95 -0.16
C ILE A 92 2.70 -2.83 0.81
N ALA A 93 3.41 -3.15 1.90
CA ALA A 93 3.80 -2.19 2.91
C ALA A 93 4.91 -1.27 2.37
N SER A 94 5.97 -1.83 1.80
CA SER A 94 7.09 -1.05 1.25
C SER A 94 6.67 -0.11 0.12
N ASP A 95 5.82 -0.58 -0.80
CA ASP A 95 5.39 0.21 -1.95
C ASP A 95 4.44 1.32 -1.54
N LYS A 96 3.56 1.06 -0.57
CA LYS A 96 2.71 2.07 0.05
C LYS A 96 3.53 3.15 0.74
N ARG A 97 4.53 2.77 1.55
CA ARG A 97 5.48 3.70 2.18
C ARG A 97 6.18 4.60 1.15
N LYS A 98 6.72 4.01 0.09
CA LYS A 98 7.40 4.75 -0.98
C LYS A 98 6.44 5.69 -1.72
N TYR A 99 5.19 5.28 -1.92
CA TYR A 99 4.16 6.12 -2.50
C TYR A 99 3.86 7.33 -1.60
N ASP A 100 3.55 7.11 -0.33
CA ASP A 100 3.18 8.18 0.61
C ASP A 100 4.30 9.19 0.82
N GLU A 101 5.54 8.73 0.88
CA GLU A 101 6.70 9.61 1.00
C GLU A 101 6.89 10.47 -0.25
N ARG A 102 6.73 9.90 -1.44
CA ARG A 102 6.82 10.66 -2.70
C ARG A 102 5.67 11.65 -2.83
N LEU A 103 4.45 11.24 -2.51
CA LEU A 103 3.26 12.09 -2.52
C LEU A 103 3.44 13.26 -1.55
N THR A 104 3.86 12.98 -0.32
CA THR A 104 4.10 14.01 0.70
C THR A 104 5.17 15.01 0.24
N ARG A 105 6.29 14.51 -0.31
CA ARG A 105 7.35 15.35 -0.87
C ARG A 105 6.85 16.20 -2.04
N PHE A 106 6.00 15.65 -2.90
CA PHE A 106 5.42 16.38 -4.01
C PHE A 106 4.48 17.50 -3.54
N ILE A 107 3.55 17.20 -2.61
CA ILE A 107 2.57 18.17 -2.10
C ILE A 107 3.25 19.34 -1.39
N LYS A 108 4.25 19.04 -0.55
CA LYS A 108 5.00 20.01 0.25
C LYS A 108 6.23 20.58 -0.47
N SER A 109 6.40 20.28 -1.75
CA SER A 109 7.58 20.69 -2.51
C SER A 109 7.69 22.22 -2.56
N PRO A 110 8.87 22.81 -2.28
CA PRO A 110 9.10 24.24 -2.42
C PRO A 110 9.12 24.70 -3.88
N ARG A 111 9.09 23.76 -4.84
CA ARG A 111 8.95 24.07 -6.27
C ARG A 111 7.54 24.50 -6.66
N TRP A 112 6.56 24.33 -5.78
CA TRP A 112 5.25 24.93 -5.97
C TRP A 112 5.36 26.44 -5.75
N THR A 113 5.11 27.21 -6.81
CA THR A 113 4.96 28.67 -6.72
C THR A 113 3.50 29.00 -6.46
N GLU A 114 3.23 29.97 -5.59
CA GLU A 114 1.89 30.48 -5.34
C GLU A 114 1.76 31.92 -5.83
N GLU A 115 0.83 32.17 -6.75
CA GLU A 115 0.56 33.49 -7.33
C GLU A 115 -0.95 33.73 -7.36
N GLU A 116 -1.44 34.74 -6.64
CA GLU A 116 -2.86 35.12 -6.65
C GLU A 116 -3.83 33.92 -6.40
N ARG A 117 -3.47 33.04 -5.46
CA ARG A 117 -4.17 31.77 -5.13
C ARG A 117 -4.11 30.67 -6.20
N ARG A 118 -3.28 30.84 -7.22
CA ARG A 118 -2.92 29.81 -8.19
C ARG A 118 -1.67 29.11 -7.70
N HIS A 119 -1.62 27.79 -7.84
CA HIS A 119 -0.44 27.00 -7.52
C HIS A 119 0.16 26.43 -8.79
N LEU A 120 1.42 26.76 -9.04
CA LEU A 120 2.12 26.39 -10.26
C LEU A 120 3.30 25.48 -9.94
N ILE A 121 3.52 24.48 -10.77
CA ILE A 121 4.74 23.67 -10.77
C ILE A 121 4.99 23.16 -12.19
N GLU A 122 6.24 23.11 -12.60
CA GLU A 122 6.63 22.31 -13.77
C GLU A 122 7.17 20.97 -13.28
N GLN A 123 6.71 19.85 -13.82
CA GLN A 123 7.20 18.52 -13.48
C GLN A 123 7.21 17.61 -14.72
N LYS A 124 8.36 16.97 -15.01
CA LYS A 124 8.57 16.15 -16.23
C LYS A 124 8.16 16.88 -17.52
N HIS A 125 8.52 18.16 -17.65
CA HIS A 125 8.17 19.02 -18.80
C HIS A 125 6.65 19.26 -18.99
N ILE A 126 5.87 19.05 -17.93
CA ILE A 126 4.46 19.40 -17.89
C ILE A 126 4.33 20.60 -16.95
N GLU A 127 3.83 21.71 -17.48
CA GLU A 127 3.41 22.85 -16.69
C GLU A 127 2.06 22.53 -16.05
N ILE A 128 1.98 22.59 -14.74
CA ILE A 128 0.75 22.37 -13.99
C ILE A 128 0.35 23.66 -13.31
N GLU A 129 -0.91 24.03 -13.49
CA GLU A 129 -1.53 25.17 -12.82
C GLU A 129 -2.80 24.68 -12.10
N ILE A 130 -2.86 24.86 -10.78
CA ILE A 130 -4.06 24.61 -9.98
C ILE A 130 -4.68 25.95 -9.63
N VAL A 131 -5.90 26.18 -10.12
CA VAL A 131 -6.61 27.46 -9.98
C VAL A 131 -7.89 27.29 -9.16
N PRO A 132 -8.30 28.31 -8.39
CA PRO A 132 -9.58 28.30 -7.70
C PRO A 132 -10.73 28.32 -8.72
N ALA A 133 -11.80 27.59 -8.40
CA ALA A 133 -13.02 27.51 -9.17
C ALA A 133 -14.24 27.45 -8.24
N ILE A 134 -15.44 27.60 -8.79
CA ILE A 134 -16.67 27.46 -8.01
C ILE A 134 -16.72 26.02 -7.45
N GLY A 135 -16.72 25.90 -6.12
CA GLY A 135 -16.78 24.60 -5.42
C GLY A 135 -15.43 23.90 -5.19
N GLY A 136 -14.29 24.54 -5.47
CA GLY A 136 -12.98 23.97 -5.15
C GLY A 136 -11.86 24.45 -6.06
N TYR A 137 -11.09 23.50 -6.60
CA TYR A 137 -9.91 23.72 -7.42
C TYR A 137 -10.01 22.98 -8.75
N ARG A 138 -9.50 23.60 -9.81
CA ARG A 138 -9.37 23.02 -11.14
C ARG A 138 -7.90 22.91 -11.50
N ILE A 139 -7.55 21.86 -12.23
CA ILE A 139 -6.18 21.61 -12.69
C ILE A 139 -6.11 21.90 -14.18
N ASN A 140 -5.18 22.74 -14.59
CA ASN A 140 -4.77 22.93 -15.97
C ASN A 140 -3.38 22.32 -16.14
N MET A 141 -3.14 21.70 -17.29
CA MET A 141 -1.84 21.14 -17.63
C MET A 141 -1.44 21.60 -19.02
N ASN A 142 -0.31 22.29 -19.14
CA ASN A 142 0.09 23.04 -20.32
C ASN A 142 -1.07 23.95 -20.78
N SER A 143 -1.44 23.88 -22.07
CA SER A 143 -2.58 24.64 -22.60
C SER A 143 -3.95 23.96 -22.40
N VAL A 144 -4.00 22.80 -21.73
CA VAL A 144 -5.24 22.02 -21.55
C VAL A 144 -5.90 22.35 -20.21
N LYS A 145 -7.13 22.88 -20.29
CA LYS A 145 -7.96 23.14 -19.10
C LYS A 145 -8.67 21.87 -18.65
N GLY A 146 -8.47 21.47 -17.39
CA GLY A 146 -9.16 20.34 -16.81
C GLY A 146 -10.67 20.57 -16.68
N LYS A 147 -11.44 19.49 -16.66
CA LYS A 147 -12.91 19.55 -16.55
C LYS A 147 -13.42 19.29 -15.13
N LYS A 148 -12.62 18.60 -14.31
CA LYS A 148 -13.00 18.17 -12.96
C LYS A 148 -12.66 19.25 -11.92
N ILE A 149 -13.52 19.38 -10.93
CA ILE A 149 -13.30 20.22 -9.75
C ILE A 149 -12.97 19.30 -8.56
N TYR A 150 -11.95 19.69 -7.81
CA TYR A 150 -11.45 18.99 -6.62
C TYR A 150 -11.78 19.83 -5.39
N PRO A 151 -12.39 19.24 -4.33
CA PRO A 151 -12.84 20.02 -3.17
C PRO A 151 -11.71 20.77 -2.45
N ALA A 152 -10.55 20.12 -2.27
CA ALA A 152 -9.39 20.72 -1.63
C ALA A 152 -8.17 20.80 -2.56
N LEU A 153 -7.26 21.73 -2.24
CA LEU A 153 -5.99 21.89 -2.95
C LEU A 153 -5.15 20.61 -2.92
N ASN A 154 -5.08 19.95 -1.76
CA ASN A 154 -4.32 18.72 -1.62
C ASN A 154 -4.91 17.58 -2.46
N ASP A 155 -6.25 17.51 -2.62
CA ASP A 155 -6.88 16.52 -3.51
C ASP A 155 -6.46 16.75 -4.96
N ALA A 156 -6.39 18.02 -5.38
CA ALA A 156 -5.92 18.39 -6.71
C ALA A 156 -4.44 18.01 -6.89
N LYS A 157 -3.58 18.33 -5.92
CA LYS A 157 -2.15 17.97 -5.95
C LYS A 157 -1.94 16.46 -5.96
N THR A 158 -2.71 15.69 -5.19
CA THR A 158 -2.66 14.21 -5.20
C THR A 158 -3.03 13.67 -6.57
N MET A 159 -4.08 14.21 -7.21
CA MET A 159 -4.45 13.77 -8.56
C MET A 159 -3.34 14.07 -9.57
N VAL A 160 -2.74 15.26 -9.53
CA VAL A 160 -1.59 15.59 -10.39
C VAL A 160 -0.47 14.58 -10.21
N PHE A 161 -0.12 14.27 -8.96
CA PHE A 161 0.91 13.29 -8.63
C PHE A 161 0.59 11.92 -9.24
N ASP A 162 -0.61 11.40 -9.03
CA ASP A 162 -1.03 10.10 -9.55
C ASP A 162 -1.03 10.07 -11.09
N PHE A 163 -1.45 11.15 -11.74
CA PHE A 163 -1.48 11.26 -13.20
C PHE A 163 -0.08 11.20 -13.80
N ILE A 164 0.90 11.85 -13.16
CA ILE A 164 2.30 11.89 -13.60
C ILE A 164 3.05 10.60 -13.25
N GLU A 165 2.80 10.03 -12.08
CA GLU A 165 3.50 8.81 -11.63
C GLU A 165 2.97 7.54 -12.29
N SER A 166 1.70 7.51 -12.68
CA SER A 166 1.12 6.37 -13.41
C SER A 166 1.54 6.28 -14.89
N GLY A 167 2.26 7.27 -15.42
CA GLY A 167 2.64 7.35 -16.83
C GLY A 167 1.53 7.81 -17.77
N LYS A 168 0.29 7.95 -17.27
CA LYS A 168 -0.86 8.44 -18.06
C LYS A 168 -0.62 9.82 -18.66
N ALA A 169 0.15 10.66 -17.98
CA ALA A 169 0.54 11.96 -18.50
C ALA A 169 1.37 11.85 -19.78
N ASP A 170 2.34 10.94 -19.81
CA ASP A 170 3.21 10.75 -20.98
C ASP A 170 2.39 10.27 -22.18
N ASP A 171 1.46 9.34 -21.96
CA ASP A 171 0.57 8.83 -23.02
C ASP A 171 -0.37 9.92 -23.55
N PHE A 172 -0.97 10.70 -22.64
CA PHE A 172 -1.92 11.76 -22.99
C PHE A 172 -1.27 12.87 -23.84
N PHE A 173 -0.04 13.26 -23.49
CA PHE A 173 0.66 14.32 -24.23
C PHE A 173 1.32 13.82 -25.51
N LYS A 174 1.73 12.55 -25.60
CA LYS A 174 2.15 11.93 -26.87
C LYS A 174 1.02 11.87 -27.89
N SER A 175 -0.18 11.43 -27.48
CA SER A 175 -1.32 11.35 -28.41
C SER A 175 -1.78 12.72 -28.91
N LYS A 176 -1.47 13.79 -28.18
CA LYS A 176 -1.81 15.18 -28.51
C LYS A 176 -0.80 15.85 -29.44
N SER A 177 0.48 15.42 -29.43
CA SER A 177 1.49 15.91 -30.37
C SER A 177 1.32 15.34 -31.79
N ASP A 178 0.61 14.22 -31.93
CA ASP A 178 0.36 13.55 -33.21
C ASP A 178 -0.95 14.00 -33.91
N GLU A 179 -1.76 14.86 -33.28
CA GLU A 179 -2.93 15.49 -33.93
C GLU A 179 -2.46 16.69 -34.78
N PRO A 180 -2.71 16.72 -36.11
CA PRO A 180 -2.34 17.87 -36.94
C PRO A 180 -3.16 19.11 -36.55
N ALA A 181 -2.47 20.26 -36.55
CA ALA A 181 -2.98 21.59 -36.22
C ALA A 181 -4.14 22.06 -37.11
#